data_AF-A0A8J2M132-F1
#
_entry.id   AF-A0A8J2M132-F1
#
_cell.length_a   1.000
_cell.length_b   1.000
_cell.length_c   1.000
_cell.angle_alpha   90.00
_cell.angle_beta   90.00
_cell.angle_gamma   90.00
#
_symmetry.space_group_name_H-M   'P 1'
#
loop_
_entity.id
_entity.type
_entity.pdbx_description
1 polymer ?
#
loop_
_entity_poly.entity_id
_entity_poly.type
_entity_poly.pdbx_seq_one_letter_code
_entity_poly.pdbx_strand_id
1 'polypeptide(L)'
;MEPGAELGCGHLGTEIDIRRRLAYVSDDYSVQKTNDDATECKYIASKLNYFKDPYIHRFILGSEYNLRRDPEISRGYWARIVSVKAVVDAFLKASPEKCQIINLGAGFDTLYWRLKGEGKHLHRYVEVDFSSVTAKKIRQMRRPGSPDLISMFSREPKEVEHADLHAGDYHLVGADLRQLNEVKEKLDSCHLNYKTPTLFIAECVLVYMGTSQSDVLLSAFAKWFDNAFFLNYEQVNIGDTFGKIMVSNLHERGIILPGLDACENLDAQKKRFMDSGWKNVVVKTMWEIYGTEIPDMQVKRIEKLELLDEKILLSQLLEHYCFVIASKSAHTLDFEWKK
;
A
#
# COMPACT_ATOMS: atom_id res chain seq x y z
N MET A 1 64.63 -6.60 28.86
CA MET A 1 64.59 -5.33 28.10
C MET A 1 63.19 -5.18 27.55
N GLU A 2 62.47 -4.23 28.15
CA GLU A 2 61.35 -3.39 27.68
C GLU A 2 60.37 -3.78 26.55
N PRO A 3 59.15 -3.19 26.58
CA PRO A 3 57.88 -3.82 26.22
C PRO A 3 57.16 -3.11 25.05
N GLY A 4 55.94 -3.55 24.72
CA GLY A 4 54.97 -2.84 23.87
C GLY A 4 54.22 -3.79 22.92
N ALA A 5 52.91 -3.75 22.73
CA ALA A 5 51.89 -2.80 23.15
C ALA A 5 50.54 -3.55 23.19
N GLU A 6 49.78 -3.35 24.27
CA GLU A 6 48.34 -3.62 24.28
C GLU A 6 47.64 -2.57 23.43
N LEU A 7 47.13 -2.95 22.26
CA LEU A 7 46.22 -2.12 21.48
C LEU A 7 44.79 -2.49 21.89
N GLY A 8 44.20 -1.61 22.69
CA GLY A 8 42.84 -1.72 23.19
C GLY A 8 41.79 -1.80 22.07
N CYS A 9 41.17 -2.97 21.95
CA CYS A 9 39.99 -3.21 21.11
C CYS A 9 38.67 -2.82 21.84
N GLY A 10 38.73 -1.85 22.76
CA GLY A 10 37.58 -1.45 23.57
C GLY A 10 36.75 -0.30 22.98
N HIS A 11 37.38 0.60 22.21
CA HIS A 11 36.74 1.84 21.73
C HIS A 11 36.03 1.70 20.38
N LEU A 12 36.56 0.88 19.46
CA LEU A 12 35.93 0.63 18.16
C LEU A 12 34.66 -0.22 18.26
N GLY A 13 34.65 -1.22 19.17
CA GLY A 13 33.45 -2.03 19.42
C GLY A 13 32.32 -1.22 20.06
N THR A 14 32.66 -0.31 20.99
CA THR A 14 31.68 0.58 21.61
C THR A 14 31.21 1.68 20.66
N GLU A 15 32.04 2.23 19.77
CA GLU A 15 31.56 3.16 18.72
C GLU A 15 30.64 2.49 17.68
N ILE A 16 30.89 1.23 17.32
CA ILE A 16 30.02 0.45 16.42
C ILE A 16 28.69 0.12 17.10
N ASP A 17 28.70 -0.24 18.39
CA ASP A 17 27.49 -0.50 19.17
C ASP A 17 26.71 0.80 19.50
N ILE A 18 27.39 1.93 19.68
CA ILE A 18 26.75 3.24 19.88
C ILE A 18 26.14 3.74 18.56
N ARG A 19 26.77 3.53 17.41
CA ARG A 19 26.17 3.83 16.09
C ARG A 19 24.94 2.98 15.78
N ARG A 20 24.91 1.70 16.21
CA ARG A 20 23.70 0.87 16.12
C ARG A 20 22.58 1.31 17.05
N ARG A 21 22.89 1.98 18.17
CA ARG A 21 21.91 2.48 19.15
C ARG A 21 21.27 3.84 18.81
N LEU A 22 21.62 4.45 17.67
CA LEU A 22 20.99 5.69 17.18
C LEU A 22 20.02 5.47 16.01
N ALA A 23 19.59 4.23 15.75
CA ALA A 23 18.59 3.91 14.73
C ALA A 23 17.16 4.28 15.19
N TYR A 24 16.89 5.58 15.33
CA TYR A 24 15.53 6.13 15.44
C TYR A 24 14.88 6.42 14.08
N VAL A 25 15.56 6.07 12.99
CA VAL A 25 15.08 6.24 11.61
C VAL A 25 15.00 4.85 10.98
N SER A 26 13.83 4.48 10.44
CA SER A 26 13.72 3.28 9.60
C SER A 26 14.71 3.42 8.47
N ASP A 27 15.58 2.42 8.26
CA ASP A 27 16.26 2.34 6.97
C ASP A 27 15.20 2.10 5.89
N ASP A 28 15.27 2.85 4.79
CA ASP A 28 14.40 2.72 3.62
C ASP A 28 14.42 1.27 3.09
N TYR A 29 15.51 0.54 3.30
CA TYR A 29 15.60 -0.88 2.98
C TYR A 29 14.60 -1.74 3.78
N SER A 30 14.40 -1.46 5.08
CA SER A 30 13.40 -2.18 5.90
C SER A 30 11.98 -1.85 5.45
N VAL A 31 11.71 -0.60 5.07
CA VAL A 31 10.42 -0.20 4.50
C VAL A 31 10.19 -0.93 3.17
N GLN A 32 11.19 -0.98 2.28
CA GLN A 32 11.06 -1.70 1.00
C GLN A 32 10.84 -3.21 1.17
N LYS A 33 11.26 -3.82 2.30
CA LYS A 33 10.96 -5.22 2.59
C LYS A 33 9.49 -5.48 2.94
N THR A 34 8.75 -4.47 3.39
CA THR A 34 7.31 -4.64 3.67
C THR A 34 6.51 -4.93 2.40
N ASN A 35 7.00 -4.47 1.24
CA ASN A 35 6.48 -4.88 -0.07
C ASN A 35 6.53 -6.40 -0.26
N ASP A 36 7.66 -7.02 0.06
CA ASP A 36 7.86 -8.46 -0.16
C ASP A 36 6.91 -9.27 0.75
N ASP A 37 6.77 -8.90 2.03
CA ASP A 37 5.81 -9.54 2.95
C ASP A 37 4.35 -9.35 2.51
N ALA A 38 3.98 -8.14 2.07
CA ALA A 38 2.64 -7.87 1.57
C ALA A 38 2.32 -8.67 0.29
N THR A 39 3.31 -8.79 -0.61
CA THR A 39 3.21 -9.58 -1.84
C THR A 39 3.02 -11.06 -1.52
N GLU A 40 3.80 -11.60 -0.58
CA GLU A 40 3.66 -12.99 -0.11
C GLU A 40 2.28 -13.25 0.50
N CYS A 41 1.79 -12.37 1.39
CA CYS A 41 0.47 -12.52 1.99
C CYS A 41 -0.65 -12.49 0.93
N LYS A 42 -0.57 -11.57 -0.03
CA LYS A 42 -1.51 -11.50 -1.17
C LYS A 42 -1.44 -12.77 -2.03
N TYR A 43 -0.25 -13.31 -2.30
CA TYR A 43 -0.10 -14.56 -3.06
C TYR A 43 -0.64 -15.78 -2.32
N ILE A 44 -0.38 -15.92 -1.01
CA ILE A 44 -0.92 -17.01 -0.19
C ILE A 44 -2.45 -16.95 -0.18
N ALA A 45 -3.04 -15.77 0.03
CA ALA A 45 -4.48 -15.59 -0.02
C ALA A 45 -5.06 -15.94 -1.41
N SER A 46 -4.38 -15.60 -2.50
CA SER A 46 -4.77 -16.00 -3.85
C SER A 46 -4.71 -17.53 -4.03
N LYS A 47 -3.61 -18.16 -3.61
CA LYS A 47 -3.38 -19.62 -3.68
C LYS A 47 -4.40 -20.42 -2.87
N LEU A 48 -4.82 -19.88 -1.73
CA LEU A 48 -5.86 -20.45 -0.87
C LEU A 48 -7.29 -20.13 -1.34
N ASN A 49 -7.46 -19.48 -2.50
CA ASN A 49 -8.74 -19.10 -3.09
C ASN A 49 -9.55 -18.07 -2.27
N TYR A 50 -8.91 -17.25 -1.43
CA TYR A 50 -9.58 -16.09 -0.82
C TYR A 50 -10.01 -15.09 -1.88
N PHE A 51 -9.17 -14.85 -2.89
CA PHE A 51 -9.50 -14.08 -4.08
C PHE A 51 -8.77 -14.64 -5.29
N LYS A 52 -9.09 -14.17 -6.49
CA LYS A 52 -8.43 -14.62 -7.72
C LYS A 52 -7.44 -13.56 -8.19
N ASP A 53 -6.18 -13.96 -8.27
CA ASP A 53 -5.13 -13.15 -8.87
C ASP A 53 -4.19 -14.04 -9.69
N PRO A 54 -4.34 -14.05 -11.03
CA PRO A 54 -3.49 -14.84 -11.90
C PRO A 54 -2.16 -14.13 -12.22
N TYR A 55 -1.85 -13.01 -11.57
CA TYR A 55 -0.67 -12.20 -11.86
C TYR A 55 0.32 -12.18 -10.70
N ILE A 56 -0.15 -12.22 -9.45
CA ILE A 56 0.70 -12.01 -8.25
C ILE A 56 1.86 -13.00 -8.12
N HIS A 57 1.71 -14.25 -8.61
CA HIS A 57 2.79 -15.23 -8.60
C HIS A 57 4.02 -14.79 -9.43
N ARG A 58 3.83 -13.89 -10.40
CA ARG A 58 4.90 -13.30 -11.21
C ARG A 58 5.86 -12.44 -10.40
N PHE A 59 5.45 -12.01 -9.20
CA PHE A 59 6.18 -11.08 -8.36
C PHE A 59 6.74 -11.70 -7.07
N ILE A 60 6.62 -13.01 -6.89
CA ILE A 60 7.23 -13.72 -5.76
C ILE A 60 8.73 -13.87 -5.98
N LEU A 61 9.51 -13.29 -5.06
CA LEU A 61 10.98 -13.27 -5.13
C LEU A 61 11.62 -14.47 -4.41
N GLY A 62 10.93 -15.06 -3.44
CA GLY A 62 11.41 -16.16 -2.59
C GLY A 62 10.98 -17.56 -3.07
N SER A 63 11.44 -18.59 -2.35
CA SER A 63 11.05 -19.97 -2.62
C SER A 63 9.64 -20.26 -2.07
N GLU A 64 8.77 -20.84 -2.90
CA GLU A 64 7.36 -21.07 -2.58
C GLU A 64 7.11 -22.14 -1.48
N TYR A 65 8.15 -22.86 -1.07
CA TYR A 65 8.02 -24.14 -0.36
C TYR A 65 7.60 -24.02 1.12
N ASN A 66 7.58 -22.83 1.73
CA ASN A 66 7.25 -22.66 3.16
C ASN A 66 6.37 -21.44 3.49
N LEU A 67 5.62 -20.92 2.51
CA LEU A 67 4.75 -19.76 2.71
C LEU A 67 3.44 -20.17 3.40
N ARG A 68 3.40 -20.10 4.74
CA ARG A 68 2.17 -20.21 5.55
C ARG A 68 1.90 -18.88 6.26
N ARG A 69 0.62 -18.56 6.43
CA ARG A 69 0.13 -17.46 7.28
C ARG A 69 -1.01 -17.97 8.13
N ASP A 70 -1.21 -17.35 9.29
CA ASP A 70 -2.31 -17.69 10.17
C ASP A 70 -3.65 -17.25 9.53
N PRO A 71 -4.76 -17.98 9.76
CA PRO A 71 -6.03 -17.73 9.07
C PRO A 71 -6.55 -16.30 9.22
N GLU A 72 -6.35 -15.66 10.38
CA GLU A 72 -6.72 -14.26 10.61
C GLU A 72 -5.95 -13.29 9.72
N ILE A 73 -4.69 -13.59 9.39
CA ILE A 73 -3.88 -12.80 8.47
C ILE A 73 -4.43 -12.96 7.05
N SER A 74 -4.68 -14.19 6.61
CA SER A 74 -5.27 -14.46 5.28
C SER A 74 -6.63 -13.78 5.11
N ARG A 75 -7.50 -13.85 6.14
CA ARG A 75 -8.80 -13.17 6.17
C ARG A 75 -8.67 -11.65 6.18
N GLY A 76 -7.72 -11.10 6.94
CA GLY A 76 -7.45 -9.66 6.95
C GLY A 76 -6.95 -9.13 5.62
N TYR A 77 -6.02 -9.83 4.98
CA TYR A 77 -5.57 -9.49 3.62
C TYR A 77 -6.69 -9.62 2.60
N TRP A 78 -7.52 -10.65 2.68
CA TRP A 78 -8.71 -10.76 1.84
C TRP A 78 -9.62 -9.53 2.00
N ALA A 79 -9.97 -9.18 3.24
CA ALA A 79 -10.83 -8.05 3.55
C ALA A 79 -10.26 -6.73 3.01
N ARG A 80 -8.94 -6.51 3.20
CA ARG A 80 -8.18 -5.39 2.62
C ARG A 80 -8.32 -5.34 1.09
N ILE A 81 -8.02 -6.45 0.40
CA ILE A 81 -8.00 -6.53 -1.07
C ILE A 81 -9.38 -6.29 -1.67
N VAL A 82 -10.42 -6.94 -1.14
CA VAL A 82 -11.78 -6.75 -1.67
C VAL A 82 -12.26 -5.33 -1.42
N SER A 83 -11.91 -4.73 -0.29
CA SER A 83 -12.33 -3.36 0.06
C SER A 83 -11.67 -2.32 -0.82
N VAL A 84 -10.35 -2.42 -1.05
CA VAL A 84 -9.67 -1.58 -2.05
C VAL A 84 -10.32 -1.73 -3.42
N LYS A 85 -10.56 -2.98 -3.86
CA LYS A 85 -11.18 -3.25 -5.17
C LYS A 85 -12.57 -2.65 -5.29
N ALA A 86 -13.39 -2.74 -4.25
CA ALA A 86 -14.74 -2.24 -4.27
C ALA A 86 -14.77 -0.69 -4.38
N VAL A 87 -13.87 0.02 -3.69
CA VAL A 87 -13.73 1.48 -3.83
C VAL A 87 -13.29 1.85 -5.25
N VAL A 88 -12.34 1.10 -5.81
CA VAL A 88 -11.89 1.29 -7.19
C VAL A 88 -13.06 1.06 -8.17
N ASP A 89 -13.85 0.00 -7.99
CA ASP A 89 -15.01 -0.27 -8.85
C ASP A 89 -16.08 0.81 -8.75
N ALA A 90 -16.35 1.33 -7.55
CA ALA A 90 -17.27 2.44 -7.34
C ALA A 90 -16.76 3.71 -8.06
N PHE A 91 -15.46 3.99 -7.97
CA PHE A 91 -14.83 5.11 -8.67
C PHE A 91 -14.91 4.99 -10.20
N LEU A 92 -14.58 3.82 -10.75
CA LEU A 92 -14.67 3.56 -12.18
C LEU A 92 -16.12 3.66 -12.69
N LYS A 93 -17.09 3.23 -11.88
CA LYS A 93 -18.52 3.35 -12.20
C LYS A 93 -18.99 4.81 -12.18
N ALA A 94 -18.52 5.61 -11.23
CA ALA A 94 -18.86 7.03 -11.12
C ALA A 94 -18.18 7.89 -12.21
N SER A 95 -17.06 7.43 -12.78
CA SER A 95 -16.27 8.15 -13.79
C SER A 95 -16.02 7.29 -15.04
N PRO A 96 -17.06 6.94 -15.83
CA PRO A 96 -16.97 5.91 -16.88
C PRO A 96 -16.19 6.32 -18.13
N GLU A 97 -16.04 7.63 -18.42
CA GLU A 97 -15.42 8.07 -19.68
C GLU A 97 -13.89 8.16 -19.61
N LYS A 98 -13.36 8.87 -18.61
CA LYS A 98 -11.92 9.09 -18.40
C LYS A 98 -11.63 9.20 -16.91
N CYS A 99 -10.90 8.23 -16.38
CA CYS A 99 -10.50 8.20 -14.97
C CYS A 99 -9.02 7.84 -14.86
N GLN A 100 -8.36 8.43 -13.87
CA GLN A 100 -6.96 8.20 -13.55
C GLN A 100 -6.88 7.51 -12.19
N ILE A 101 -6.00 6.52 -12.06
CA ILE A 101 -5.67 5.92 -10.77
C ILE A 101 -4.18 6.15 -10.53
N ILE A 102 -3.83 6.62 -9.34
CA ILE A 102 -2.45 6.81 -8.90
C ILE A 102 -2.26 5.98 -7.63
N ASN A 103 -1.56 4.85 -7.75
CA ASN A 103 -1.24 3.96 -6.65
C ASN A 103 0.14 4.36 -6.07
N LEU A 104 0.13 4.91 -4.86
CA LEU A 104 1.30 5.42 -4.15
C LEU A 104 1.87 4.31 -3.29
N GLY A 105 3.18 4.10 -3.31
CA GLY A 105 3.81 2.95 -2.65
C GLY A 105 3.24 1.62 -3.16
N ALA A 106 3.07 1.53 -4.48
CA ALA A 106 2.32 0.44 -5.11
C ALA A 106 2.97 -0.94 -4.91
N GLY A 107 4.26 -0.99 -4.60
CA GLY A 107 4.99 -2.24 -4.48
C GLY A 107 4.81 -3.13 -5.70
N PHE A 108 4.59 -4.42 -5.49
CA PHE A 108 4.23 -5.37 -6.54
C PHE A 108 2.73 -5.60 -6.68
N ASP A 109 1.91 -4.60 -6.39
CA ASP A 109 0.46 -4.71 -6.59
C ASP A 109 0.11 -5.04 -8.06
N THR A 110 -0.97 -5.79 -8.23
CA THR A 110 -1.39 -6.37 -9.51
C THR A 110 -2.71 -5.79 -10.03
N LEU A 111 -3.27 -4.79 -9.34
CA LEU A 111 -4.61 -4.25 -9.61
C LEU A 111 -4.76 -3.81 -11.06
N TYR A 112 -3.74 -3.20 -11.67
CA TYR A 112 -3.77 -2.85 -13.10
C TYR A 112 -4.14 -4.06 -13.98
N TRP A 113 -3.41 -5.17 -13.86
CA TRP A 113 -3.66 -6.36 -14.67
C TRP A 113 -5.00 -7.02 -14.33
N ARG A 114 -5.40 -7.02 -13.05
CA ARG A 114 -6.73 -7.51 -12.63
C ARG A 114 -7.85 -6.70 -13.29
N LEU A 115 -7.76 -5.37 -13.27
CA LEU A 115 -8.73 -4.49 -13.93
C LEU A 115 -8.76 -4.70 -15.46
N LYS A 116 -7.60 -4.86 -16.10
CA LYS A 116 -7.52 -5.20 -17.53
C LYS A 116 -8.15 -6.54 -17.85
N GLY A 117 -7.91 -7.57 -17.04
CA GLY A 117 -8.50 -8.90 -17.19
C GLY A 117 -10.03 -8.89 -17.05
N GLU A 118 -10.58 -7.94 -16.30
CA GLU A 118 -12.02 -7.69 -16.19
C GLU A 118 -12.60 -6.81 -17.32
N GLY A 119 -11.77 -6.40 -18.29
CA GLY A 119 -12.19 -5.52 -19.40
C GLY A 119 -12.40 -4.06 -19.00
N LYS A 120 -11.85 -3.61 -17.86
CA LYS A 120 -11.95 -2.21 -17.45
C LYS A 120 -11.02 -1.34 -18.30
N HIS A 121 -11.53 -0.21 -18.76
CA HIS A 121 -10.74 0.81 -19.46
C HIS A 121 -10.27 1.89 -18.48
N LEU A 122 -8.99 2.20 -18.52
CA LEU A 122 -8.35 3.20 -17.67
C LEU A 122 -7.74 4.28 -18.58
N HIS A 123 -7.90 5.56 -18.23
CA HIS A 123 -7.22 6.61 -18.99
C HIS A 123 -5.73 6.64 -18.66
N ARG A 124 -5.42 6.59 -17.36
CA ARG A 124 -4.07 6.49 -16.81
C ARG A 124 -4.10 5.64 -15.55
N TYR A 125 -3.17 4.71 -15.44
CA TYR A 125 -2.85 3.99 -14.22
C TYR A 125 -1.38 4.24 -13.92
N VAL A 126 -1.11 4.99 -12.86
CA VAL A 126 0.23 5.36 -12.44
C VAL A 126 0.54 4.65 -11.14
N GLU A 127 1.67 3.98 -11.09
CA GLU A 127 2.25 3.44 -9.87
C GLU A 127 3.50 4.23 -9.51
N VAL A 128 3.60 4.62 -8.25
CA VAL A 128 4.75 5.33 -7.70
C VAL A 128 5.33 4.49 -6.56
N ASP A 129 6.63 4.28 -6.56
CA ASP A 129 7.36 3.64 -5.45
C ASP A 129 8.82 4.09 -5.48
N PHE A 130 9.64 3.67 -4.51
CA PHE A 130 11.08 3.88 -4.59
C PHE A 130 11.67 3.29 -5.88
N SER A 131 12.65 3.98 -6.47
CA SER A 131 13.29 3.56 -7.73
C SER A 131 13.87 2.13 -7.67
N SER A 132 14.30 1.68 -6.49
CA SER A 132 14.76 0.31 -6.26
C SER A 132 13.64 -0.73 -6.38
N VAL A 133 12.42 -0.39 -5.96
CA VAL A 133 11.22 -1.25 -6.03
C VAL A 133 10.69 -1.26 -7.45
N THR A 134 10.56 -0.09 -8.09
CA THR A 134 10.09 -0.01 -9.48
C THR A 134 11.03 -0.72 -10.45
N ALA A 135 12.35 -0.55 -10.30
CA ALA A 135 13.34 -1.29 -11.08
C ALA A 135 13.22 -2.81 -10.89
N LYS A 136 12.94 -3.28 -9.66
CA LYS A 136 12.65 -4.71 -9.41
C LYS A 136 11.37 -5.15 -10.12
N LYS A 137 10.29 -4.36 -10.04
CA LYS A 137 9.01 -4.66 -10.69
C LYS A 137 9.16 -4.75 -12.21
N ILE A 138 9.88 -3.82 -12.84
CA ILE A 138 10.22 -3.84 -14.27
C ILE A 138 10.92 -5.14 -14.65
N ARG A 139 11.94 -5.56 -13.89
CA ARG A 139 12.63 -6.84 -14.12
C ARG A 139 11.68 -8.04 -14.02
N GLN A 140 10.76 -8.06 -13.05
CA GLN A 140 9.78 -9.15 -12.93
C GLN A 140 8.79 -9.19 -14.09
N MET A 141 8.29 -8.03 -14.53
CA MET A 141 7.37 -7.94 -15.67
C MET A 141 7.99 -8.48 -16.95
N ARG A 142 9.28 -8.21 -17.19
CA ARG A 142 10.02 -8.67 -18.38
C ARG A 142 10.39 -10.14 -18.37
N ARG A 143 10.43 -10.80 -17.21
CA ARG A 143 10.76 -12.22 -17.17
C ARG A 143 9.76 -13.00 -18.04
N PRO A 144 10.22 -13.92 -18.91
CA PRO A 144 9.31 -14.80 -19.61
C PRO A 144 8.47 -15.60 -18.60
N GLY A 145 7.16 -15.68 -18.83
CA GLY A 145 6.25 -16.37 -17.93
C GLY A 145 4.79 -16.16 -18.32
N SER A 146 3.91 -17.00 -17.76
CA SER A 146 2.46 -16.88 -17.95
C SER A 146 1.81 -16.30 -16.71
N PRO A 147 0.89 -15.32 -16.84
CA PRO A 147 0.51 -14.62 -18.07
C PRO A 147 1.60 -13.62 -18.51
N ASP A 148 1.65 -13.27 -19.80
CA ASP A 148 2.55 -12.23 -20.31
C ASP A 148 2.06 -10.84 -19.90
N LEU A 149 2.67 -10.29 -18.86
CA LEU A 149 2.30 -8.99 -18.29
C LEU A 149 2.55 -7.82 -19.25
N ILE A 150 3.55 -7.91 -20.12
CA ILE A 150 3.90 -6.86 -21.08
C ILE A 150 2.85 -6.78 -22.19
N SER A 151 2.33 -7.93 -22.63
CA SER A 151 1.31 -8.01 -23.68
C SER A 151 -0.01 -7.30 -23.32
N MET A 152 -0.24 -7.03 -22.04
CA MET A 152 -1.47 -6.40 -21.53
C MET A 152 -1.42 -4.86 -21.55
N PHE A 153 -0.27 -4.26 -21.88
CA PHE A 153 -0.17 -2.82 -22.04
C PHE A 153 -0.81 -2.33 -23.34
N SER A 154 -1.32 -1.10 -23.34
CA SER A 154 -1.90 -0.52 -24.57
C SER A 154 -0.85 -0.08 -25.60
N ARG A 155 0.42 0.03 -25.20
CA ARG A 155 1.56 0.35 -26.07
C ARG A 155 2.81 -0.40 -25.63
N GLU A 156 3.78 -0.51 -26.53
CA GLU A 156 5.12 -1.01 -26.21
C GLU A 156 5.74 -0.23 -25.04
N PRO A 157 6.28 -0.92 -24.01
CA PRO A 157 6.85 -0.28 -22.85
C PRO A 157 8.17 0.44 -23.20
N LYS A 158 8.24 1.72 -22.85
CA LYS A 158 9.46 2.53 -22.91
C LYS A 158 10.01 2.71 -21.50
N GLU A 159 11.25 2.29 -21.28
CA GLU A 159 11.97 2.51 -20.03
C GLU A 159 12.77 3.80 -20.04
N VAL A 160 12.83 4.44 -18.87
CA VAL A 160 13.63 5.64 -18.63
C VAL A 160 14.42 5.41 -17.32
N GLU A 161 15.72 5.65 -17.36
CA GLU A 161 16.62 5.60 -16.18
C GLU A 161 16.58 4.27 -15.38
N HIS A 162 16.16 3.16 -16.01
CA HIS A 162 16.04 1.82 -15.40
C HIS A 162 15.08 1.70 -14.19
N ALA A 163 14.34 2.76 -13.86
CA ALA A 163 13.40 2.80 -12.74
C ALA A 163 12.00 3.24 -13.17
N ASP A 164 11.85 3.82 -14.37
CA ASP A 164 10.56 4.24 -14.90
C ASP A 164 10.19 3.40 -16.13
N LEU A 165 8.89 3.14 -16.29
CA LEU A 165 8.33 2.45 -17.44
C LEU A 165 7.01 3.11 -17.85
N HIS A 166 6.88 3.42 -19.13
CA HIS A 166 5.68 4.02 -19.71
C HIS A 166 5.16 3.16 -20.87
N ALA A 167 3.90 2.72 -20.79
CA ALA A 167 3.32 1.76 -21.72
C ALA A 167 1.88 2.14 -22.14
N GLY A 168 1.69 3.41 -22.50
CA GLY A 168 0.42 3.96 -22.97
C GLY A 168 -0.50 4.40 -21.84
N ASP A 169 -1.30 3.49 -21.31
CA ASP A 169 -2.24 3.72 -20.20
C ASP A 169 -1.67 3.30 -18.84
N TYR A 170 -0.54 2.59 -18.82
CA TYR A 170 0.19 2.22 -17.62
C TYR A 170 1.51 2.99 -17.50
N HIS A 171 1.78 3.52 -16.31
CA HIS A 171 3.03 4.16 -15.95
C HIS A 171 3.51 3.63 -14.60
N LEU A 172 4.79 3.31 -14.51
CA LEU A 172 5.47 2.96 -13.27
C LEU A 172 6.64 3.93 -13.12
N VAL A 173 6.69 4.70 -12.04
CA VAL A 173 7.71 5.73 -11.83
C VAL A 173 8.37 5.61 -10.47
N GLY A 174 9.70 5.69 -10.46
CA GLY A 174 10.50 5.71 -9.24
C GLY A 174 10.53 7.11 -8.63
N ALA A 175 9.98 7.28 -7.43
CA ALA A 175 10.06 8.53 -6.67
C ALA A 175 10.02 8.27 -5.16
N ASP A 176 10.77 9.05 -4.39
CA ASP A 176 10.56 9.13 -2.94
C ASP A 176 9.34 10.03 -2.65
N LEU A 177 8.27 9.43 -2.08
CA LEU A 177 7.04 10.15 -1.74
C LEU A 177 7.25 11.29 -0.72
N ARG A 178 8.37 11.28 0.01
CA ARG A 178 8.78 12.35 0.93
C ARG A 178 9.34 13.58 0.19
N GLN A 179 9.74 13.42 -1.08
CA GLN A 179 10.31 14.46 -1.92
C GLN A 179 9.26 14.99 -2.91
N LEU A 180 8.45 15.95 -2.46
CA LEU A 180 7.28 16.42 -3.20
C LEU A 180 7.59 16.92 -4.63
N ASN A 181 8.75 17.56 -4.82
CA ASN A 181 9.16 18.05 -6.14
C ASN A 181 9.44 16.90 -7.11
N GLU A 182 10.14 15.86 -6.63
CA GLU A 182 10.39 14.64 -7.42
C GLU A 182 9.09 13.95 -7.80
N VAL A 183 8.16 13.80 -6.84
CA VAL A 183 6.82 13.25 -7.11
C VAL A 183 6.11 14.07 -8.19
N LYS A 184 6.14 15.40 -8.11
CA LYS A 184 5.49 16.26 -9.10
C LYS A 184 6.07 16.07 -10.50
N GLU A 185 7.40 16.05 -10.61
CA GLU A 185 8.11 15.86 -11.89
C GLU A 185 7.79 14.50 -12.52
N LYS A 186 7.79 13.42 -11.72
CA LYS A 186 7.43 12.07 -12.19
C LYS A 186 5.96 11.95 -12.57
N LEU A 187 5.05 12.62 -11.86
CA LEU A 187 3.63 12.65 -12.25
C LEU A 187 3.41 13.44 -13.56
N ASP A 188 4.16 14.51 -13.79
CA ASP A 188 4.10 15.28 -15.04
C ASP A 188 4.60 14.48 -16.24
N SER A 189 5.60 13.60 -16.06
CA SER A 189 6.07 12.70 -17.13
C SER A 189 5.02 11.64 -17.53
N CYS A 190 4.02 11.39 -16.69
CA CYS A 190 2.95 10.42 -16.96
C CYS A 190 1.81 10.98 -17.83
N HIS A 191 1.92 12.23 -18.29
CA HIS A 191 0.90 12.88 -19.12
C HIS A 191 -0.51 12.82 -18.51
N LEU A 192 -0.58 13.07 -17.20
CA LEU A 192 -1.83 13.17 -16.45
C LEU A 192 -2.58 14.45 -16.83
N ASN A 193 -3.91 14.38 -16.78
CA ASN A 193 -4.78 15.54 -16.81
C ASN A 193 -5.30 15.81 -15.40
N TYR A 194 -4.81 16.89 -14.78
CA TYR A 194 -5.17 17.30 -13.42
C TYR A 194 -6.65 17.71 -13.25
N LYS A 195 -7.39 17.87 -14.35
CA LYS A 195 -8.84 18.11 -14.36
C LYS A 195 -9.67 16.84 -14.42
N THR A 196 -9.06 15.71 -14.79
CA THR A 196 -9.74 14.42 -14.90
C THR A 196 -9.93 13.79 -13.52
N PRO A 197 -11.09 13.15 -13.24
CA PRO A 197 -11.30 12.42 -11.99
C PRO A 197 -10.12 11.49 -11.70
N THR A 198 -9.51 11.65 -10.53
CA THR A 198 -8.31 10.91 -10.13
C THR A 198 -8.51 10.27 -8.77
N LEU A 199 -8.31 8.96 -8.69
CA LEU A 199 -8.27 8.21 -7.44
C LEU A 199 -6.82 7.95 -7.04
N PHE A 200 -6.45 8.44 -5.86
CA PHE A 200 -5.20 8.08 -5.19
C PHE A 200 -5.43 6.87 -4.29
N ILE A 201 -4.47 5.96 -4.25
CA ILE A 201 -4.47 4.80 -3.36
C ILE A 201 -3.17 4.84 -2.56
N ALA A 202 -3.26 4.80 -1.24
CA ALA A 202 -2.14 4.59 -0.33
C ALA A 202 -2.49 3.38 0.56
N GLU A 203 -1.93 2.21 0.24
CA GLU A 203 -2.31 0.94 0.87
C GLU A 203 -1.18 0.43 1.77
N CYS A 204 -1.21 0.81 3.06
CA CYS A 204 -0.14 0.73 4.04
C CYS A 204 1.10 1.51 3.59
N VAL A 205 0.98 2.83 3.43
CA VAL A 205 2.07 3.65 2.89
C VAL A 205 2.35 4.89 3.73
N LEU A 206 1.33 5.69 4.07
CA LEU A 206 1.55 6.96 4.75
C LEU A 206 2.14 6.78 6.15
N VAL A 207 1.81 5.68 6.83
CA VAL A 207 2.37 5.31 8.14
C VAL A 207 3.90 5.13 8.15
N TYR A 208 4.53 4.85 7.00
CA TYR A 208 5.99 4.66 6.88
C TYR A 208 6.77 5.97 6.72
N MET A 209 6.10 7.12 6.60
CA MET A 209 6.73 8.44 6.56
C MET A 209 6.22 9.31 7.70
N GLY A 210 6.95 10.39 8.02
CA GLY A 210 6.53 11.28 9.11
C GLY A 210 5.17 11.91 8.82
N THR A 211 4.39 12.17 9.87
CA THR A 211 3.07 12.82 9.75
C THR A 211 3.16 14.14 8.99
N SER A 212 4.16 14.98 9.28
CA SER A 212 4.38 16.23 8.53
C SER A 212 4.66 16.04 7.03
N GLN A 213 5.39 14.98 6.65
CA GLN A 213 5.70 14.69 5.25
C GLN A 213 4.45 14.21 4.49
N SER A 214 3.69 13.31 5.12
CA SER A 214 2.45 12.81 4.55
C SER A 214 1.35 13.89 4.47
N ASP A 215 1.27 14.80 5.45
CA ASP A 215 0.34 15.94 5.41
C ASP A 215 0.65 16.90 4.25
N VAL A 216 1.93 17.15 3.99
CA VAL A 216 2.39 17.93 2.82
C VAL A 216 2.00 17.24 1.52
N LEU A 217 2.18 15.92 1.42
CA LEU A 217 1.79 15.12 0.25
C LEU A 217 0.27 15.16 0.01
N LEU A 218 -0.52 14.93 1.06
CA LEU A 218 -1.99 14.97 1.00
C LEU A 218 -2.50 16.35 0.57
N SER A 219 -1.94 17.42 1.14
CA SER A 219 -2.28 18.81 0.80
C SER A 219 -1.93 19.14 -0.65
N ALA A 220 -0.79 18.65 -1.13
CA ALA A 220 -0.36 18.85 -2.49
C ALA A 220 -1.29 18.18 -3.50
N PHE A 221 -1.71 16.92 -3.27
CA PHE A 221 -2.66 16.25 -4.16
C PHE A 221 -4.03 16.92 -4.15
N ALA A 222 -4.54 17.33 -2.98
CA ALA A 222 -5.76 18.12 -2.90
C ALA A 222 -5.63 19.45 -3.67
N LYS A 223 -4.44 20.09 -3.68
CA LYS A 223 -4.21 21.33 -4.43
C LYS A 223 -4.09 21.11 -5.94
N TRP A 224 -3.34 20.09 -6.37
CA TRP A 224 -2.99 19.89 -7.78
C TRP A 224 -4.15 19.36 -8.63
N PHE A 225 -5.06 18.56 -8.06
CA PHE A 225 -6.11 17.89 -8.81
C PHE A 225 -7.49 18.49 -8.52
N ASP A 226 -8.27 18.80 -9.55
CA ASP A 226 -9.58 19.48 -9.40
C ASP A 226 -10.67 18.54 -8.84
N ASN A 227 -10.69 17.30 -9.35
CA ASN A 227 -11.61 16.26 -8.90
C ASN A 227 -10.81 15.03 -8.44
N ALA A 228 -10.52 14.99 -7.14
CA ALA A 228 -9.69 13.98 -6.53
C ALA A 228 -10.47 13.18 -5.48
N PHE A 229 -10.16 11.89 -5.44
CA PHE A 229 -10.56 10.96 -4.40
C PHE A 229 -9.30 10.32 -3.81
N PHE A 230 -9.31 10.04 -2.52
CA PHE A 230 -8.20 9.38 -1.85
C PHE A 230 -8.71 8.17 -1.10
N LEU A 231 -8.03 7.05 -1.29
CA LEU A 231 -8.20 5.84 -0.51
C LEU A 231 -6.91 5.63 0.30
N ASN A 232 -7.02 5.68 1.62
CA ASN A 232 -5.93 5.29 2.54
C ASN A 232 -6.35 4.04 3.31
N TYR A 233 -5.46 3.06 3.38
CA TYR A 233 -5.60 1.90 4.23
C TYR A 233 -4.36 1.80 5.11
N GLU A 234 -4.49 1.92 6.42
CA GLU A 234 -3.37 1.75 7.35
C GLU A 234 -3.87 1.48 8.77
N GLN A 235 -2.96 1.50 9.73
CA GLN A 235 -3.27 1.25 11.13
C GLN A 235 -4.14 2.34 11.75
N VAL A 236 -4.89 1.95 12.79
CA VAL A 236 -5.66 2.85 13.65
C VAL A 236 -5.75 2.25 15.06
N ASN A 237 -6.21 3.04 16.04
CA ASN A 237 -6.46 2.59 17.41
C ASN A 237 -5.20 2.05 18.11
N ILE A 238 -4.02 2.56 17.76
CA ILE A 238 -2.72 2.00 18.20
C ILE A 238 -2.40 2.23 19.68
N GLY A 239 -3.24 2.97 20.41
CA GLY A 239 -3.01 3.35 21.81
C GLY A 239 -3.33 2.27 22.84
N ASP A 240 -4.08 1.23 22.47
CA ASP A 240 -4.46 0.16 23.38
C ASP A 240 -3.35 -0.90 23.58
N THR A 241 -3.63 -1.96 24.35
CA THR A 241 -2.65 -3.04 24.59
C THR A 241 -2.28 -3.80 23.32
N PHE A 242 -3.25 -4.09 22.45
CA PHE A 242 -3.01 -4.81 21.21
C PHE A 242 -2.20 -3.95 20.24
N GLY A 243 -2.57 -2.67 20.07
CA GLY A 243 -1.82 -1.70 19.27
C GLY A 243 -0.36 -1.58 19.70
N LYS A 244 -0.09 -1.51 21.00
CA LYS A 244 1.29 -1.48 21.54
C LYS A 244 2.06 -2.75 21.22
N ILE A 245 1.45 -3.93 21.37
CA ILE A 245 2.07 -5.22 21.01
C ILE A 245 2.35 -5.27 19.50
N MET A 246 1.39 -4.84 18.68
CA MET A 246 1.54 -4.79 17.23
C MET A 246 2.74 -3.90 16.81
N VAL A 247 2.84 -2.70 17.37
CA VAL A 247 3.96 -1.77 17.10
C VAL A 247 5.29 -2.36 17.59
N SER A 248 5.31 -2.98 18.78
CA SER A 248 6.51 -3.67 19.30
C SER A 248 6.98 -4.77 18.35
N ASN A 249 6.07 -5.62 17.87
CA ASN A 249 6.37 -6.71 16.94
C ASN A 249 6.94 -6.21 15.61
N LEU A 250 6.49 -5.04 15.13
CA LEU A 250 7.04 -4.40 13.93
C LEU A 250 8.44 -3.83 14.19
N HIS A 251 8.64 -3.17 15.33
CA HIS A 251 9.95 -2.66 15.74
C HIS A 251 10.99 -3.78 15.88
N GLU A 252 10.62 -4.93 16.45
CA GLU A 252 11.51 -6.10 16.56
C GLU A 252 11.96 -6.64 15.19
N ARG A 253 11.17 -6.40 14.13
CA ARG A 253 11.50 -6.73 12.74
C ARG A 253 12.25 -5.60 12.02
N GLY A 254 12.57 -4.50 12.71
CA GLY A 254 13.23 -3.33 12.16
C GLY A 254 12.33 -2.43 11.31
N ILE A 255 11.00 -2.55 11.46
CA ILE A 255 10.00 -1.71 10.76
C ILE A 255 9.57 -0.62 11.73
N ILE A 256 10.06 0.61 11.51
CA ILE A 256 9.65 1.80 12.28
C ILE A 256 8.49 2.47 11.55
N LEU A 257 7.54 3.03 12.31
CA LEU A 257 6.35 3.71 11.81
C LEU A 257 6.38 5.21 12.18
N PRO A 258 7.04 6.08 11.41
CA PRO A 258 7.13 7.51 11.73
C PRO A 258 5.79 8.25 11.68
N GLY A 259 4.79 7.69 10.98
CA GLY A 259 3.46 8.27 10.86
C GLY A 259 2.47 7.79 11.93
N LEU A 260 2.94 7.07 12.96
CA LEU A 260 2.08 6.42 13.95
C LEU A 260 1.19 7.39 14.73
N ASP A 261 1.63 8.64 14.91
CA ASP A 261 0.83 9.68 15.59
C ASP A 261 -0.52 9.93 14.88
N ALA A 262 -0.59 9.73 13.57
CA ALA A 262 -1.84 9.85 12.81
C ALA A 262 -2.78 8.65 13.00
N CYS A 263 -2.30 7.54 13.56
CA CYS A 263 -3.02 6.28 13.74
C CYS A 263 -3.66 6.15 15.13
N GLU A 264 -3.75 7.23 15.93
CA GLU A 264 -4.28 7.19 17.29
C GLU A 264 -5.71 6.64 17.34
N ASN A 265 -6.59 7.16 16.48
CA ASN A 265 -8.02 6.80 16.40
C ASN A 265 -8.61 7.26 15.05
N LEU A 266 -9.88 6.92 14.80
CA LEU A 266 -10.57 7.28 13.55
C LEU A 266 -10.72 8.80 13.37
N ASP A 267 -10.89 9.56 14.45
CA ASP A 267 -11.03 11.01 14.39
C ASP A 267 -9.71 11.69 14.00
N ALA A 268 -8.56 11.17 14.47
CA ALA A 268 -7.24 11.63 14.06
C ALA A 268 -7.02 11.41 12.56
N GLN A 269 -7.36 10.22 12.04
CA GLN A 269 -7.32 9.93 10.60
C GLN A 269 -8.25 10.86 9.81
N LYS A 270 -9.48 11.07 10.29
CA LYS A 270 -10.43 11.97 9.63
C LYS A 270 -9.89 13.41 9.58
N LYS A 271 -9.39 13.91 10.71
CA LYS A 271 -8.86 15.26 10.85
C LYS A 271 -7.66 15.49 9.93
N ARG A 272 -6.72 14.54 9.86
CA ARG A 272 -5.56 14.61 8.97
C ARG A 272 -5.93 14.91 7.52
N PHE A 273 -6.94 14.23 6.99
CA PHE A 273 -7.43 14.47 5.63
C PHE A 273 -8.18 15.80 5.51
N MET A 274 -9.05 16.13 6.47
CA MET A 274 -9.79 17.41 6.48
C MET A 274 -8.85 18.62 6.51
N ASP A 275 -7.85 18.60 7.40
CA ASP A 275 -6.84 19.65 7.57
C ASP A 275 -5.93 19.76 6.33
N SER A 276 -5.77 18.67 5.57
CA SER A 276 -5.05 18.62 4.29
C SER A 276 -5.90 19.05 3.08
N GLY A 277 -7.09 19.63 3.29
CA GLY A 277 -7.91 20.20 2.22
C GLY A 277 -8.88 19.23 1.52
N TRP A 278 -9.07 18.03 2.06
CA TRP A 278 -10.12 17.10 1.62
C TRP A 278 -11.45 17.46 2.29
N LYS A 279 -12.56 17.47 1.54
CA LYS A 279 -13.83 18.03 2.03
C LYS A 279 -14.76 17.01 2.66
N ASN A 280 -14.90 15.86 2.01
CA ASN A 280 -15.70 14.76 2.50
C ASN A 280 -14.76 13.64 2.90
N VAL A 281 -14.81 13.21 4.17
CA VAL A 281 -13.92 12.17 4.68
C VAL A 281 -14.76 11.17 5.49
N VAL A 282 -14.73 9.92 5.04
CA VAL A 282 -15.31 8.76 5.73
C VAL A 282 -14.18 7.90 6.24
N VAL A 283 -14.25 7.51 7.50
CA VAL A 283 -13.28 6.60 8.13
C VAL A 283 -14.05 5.47 8.80
N LYS A 284 -13.63 4.22 8.58
CA LYS A 284 -14.21 3.02 9.20
C LYS A 284 -13.10 2.03 9.54
N THR A 285 -13.23 1.29 10.64
CA THR A 285 -12.32 0.17 10.91
C THR A 285 -12.56 -0.97 9.91
N MET A 286 -11.56 -1.83 9.75
CA MET A 286 -11.72 -3.04 8.95
C MET A 286 -12.70 -4.01 9.57
N TRP A 287 -12.91 -3.94 10.89
CA TRP A 287 -13.90 -4.76 11.55
C TRP A 287 -15.31 -4.34 11.17
N GLU A 288 -15.59 -3.03 11.17
CA GLU A 288 -16.86 -2.49 10.68
C GLU A 288 -17.10 -2.94 9.23
N ILE A 289 -16.10 -2.80 8.35
CA ILE A 289 -16.23 -3.19 6.95
C ILE A 289 -16.45 -4.70 6.80
N TYR A 290 -15.65 -5.52 7.47
CA TYR A 290 -15.75 -6.98 7.40
C TYR A 290 -17.09 -7.49 7.95
N GLY A 291 -17.55 -6.93 9.06
CA GLY A 291 -18.74 -7.40 9.78
C GLY A 291 -20.07 -6.87 9.23
N THR A 292 -20.06 -5.69 8.58
CA THR A 292 -21.31 -5.01 8.23
C THR A 292 -21.44 -4.60 6.78
N GLU A 293 -20.33 -4.49 6.04
CA GLU A 293 -20.33 -3.92 4.70
C GLU A 293 -20.09 -4.99 3.63
N ILE A 294 -19.08 -5.85 3.80
CA ILE A 294 -18.82 -6.93 2.84
C ILE A 294 -20.00 -7.92 2.83
N PRO A 295 -20.54 -8.31 1.66
CA PRO A 295 -21.71 -9.20 1.61
C PRO A 295 -21.47 -10.54 2.32
N ASP A 296 -22.45 -10.94 3.16
CA ASP A 296 -22.46 -12.18 3.93
C ASP A 296 -22.06 -13.42 3.12
N MET A 297 -22.50 -13.49 1.86
CA MET A 297 -22.18 -14.62 0.98
C MET A 297 -20.68 -14.73 0.73
N GLN A 298 -19.98 -13.60 0.59
CA GLN A 298 -18.53 -13.58 0.39
C GLN A 298 -17.79 -13.93 1.68
N VAL A 299 -18.22 -13.39 2.82
CA VAL A 299 -17.66 -13.71 4.14
C VAL A 299 -17.84 -15.20 4.44
N LYS A 300 -19.07 -15.73 4.35
CA LYS A 300 -19.36 -17.17 4.58
C LYS A 300 -18.60 -18.09 3.62
N ARG A 301 -18.24 -17.63 2.42
CA ARG A 301 -17.41 -18.39 1.49
C ARG A 301 -15.97 -18.50 1.99
N ILE A 302 -15.35 -17.38 2.39
CA ILE A 302 -13.95 -17.38 2.82
C ILE A 302 -13.77 -18.00 4.20
N GLU A 303 -14.76 -17.89 5.09
CA GLU A 303 -14.69 -18.54 6.42
C GLU A 303 -14.69 -20.08 6.35
N LYS A 304 -15.07 -20.66 5.20
CA LYS A 304 -15.00 -22.10 4.95
C LYS A 304 -13.66 -22.58 4.39
N LEU A 305 -12.77 -21.67 3.99
CA LEU A 305 -11.47 -22.03 3.40
C LEU A 305 -10.49 -22.53 4.45
N GLU A 306 -10.49 -21.89 5.62
CA GLU A 306 -9.62 -22.22 6.75
C GLU A 306 -10.40 -22.11 8.05
N LEU A 307 -10.17 -23.05 8.97
CA LEU A 307 -10.70 -23.01 10.32
C LEU A 307 -10.04 -21.86 11.10
N LEU A 308 -10.85 -21.06 11.78
CA LEU A 308 -10.39 -20.02 12.71
C LEU A 308 -11.16 -20.20 14.01
N ASP A 309 -10.50 -20.79 15.00
CA ASP A 309 -11.10 -21.07 16.31
C ASP A 309 -11.22 -19.78 17.15
N GLU A 310 -10.24 -18.89 17.05
CA GLU A 310 -10.17 -17.64 17.82
C GLU A 310 -10.64 -16.43 17.01
N LYS A 311 -11.95 -16.24 16.89
CA LYS A 311 -12.54 -15.06 16.21
C LYS A 311 -12.13 -13.72 16.82
N ILE A 312 -11.77 -13.72 18.11
CA ILE A 312 -11.32 -12.53 18.83
C ILE A 312 -10.02 -11.98 18.24
N LEU A 313 -9.10 -12.85 17.81
CA LEU A 313 -7.84 -12.42 17.19
C LEU A 313 -8.10 -11.68 15.87
N LEU A 314 -9.03 -12.19 15.06
CA LEU A 314 -9.44 -11.51 13.83
C LEU A 314 -10.10 -10.16 14.13
N SER A 315 -11.03 -10.09 15.09
CA SER A 315 -11.67 -8.81 15.41
C SER A 315 -10.66 -7.80 15.95
N GLN A 316 -9.74 -8.21 16.84
CA GLN A 316 -8.68 -7.34 17.33
C GLN A 316 -7.78 -6.85 16.19
N LEU A 317 -7.35 -7.74 15.30
CA LEU A 317 -6.57 -7.36 14.13
C LEU A 317 -7.31 -6.32 13.27
N LEU A 318 -8.58 -6.57 12.94
CA LEU A 318 -9.35 -5.70 12.04
C LEU A 318 -9.80 -4.38 12.68
N GLU A 319 -9.92 -4.31 14.00
CA GLU A 319 -10.17 -3.04 14.71
C GLU A 319 -8.96 -2.10 14.70
N HIS A 320 -7.77 -2.62 14.38
CA HIS A 320 -6.51 -1.87 14.35
C HIS A 320 -6.06 -1.48 12.94
N TYR A 321 -6.93 -1.63 11.94
CA TYR A 321 -6.75 -1.09 10.60
C TYR A 321 -8.01 -0.33 10.19
N CYS A 322 -7.85 0.75 9.43
CA CYS A 322 -8.98 1.52 8.90
C CYS A 322 -8.86 1.77 7.41
N PHE A 323 -10.01 2.03 6.79
CA PHE A 323 -10.10 2.69 5.50
C PHE A 323 -10.48 4.15 5.71
N VAL A 324 -9.75 5.05 5.06
CA VAL A 324 -10.18 6.43 4.83
C VAL A 324 -10.55 6.57 3.36
N ILE A 325 -11.75 7.06 3.09
CA ILE A 325 -12.20 7.47 1.76
C ILE A 325 -12.45 8.98 1.82
N ALA A 326 -11.67 9.74 1.07
CA ALA A 326 -11.74 11.19 1.03
C ALA A 326 -12.08 11.70 -0.37
N SER A 327 -12.82 12.81 -0.47
CA SER A 327 -13.05 13.52 -1.75
C SER A 327 -12.89 15.03 -1.60
N LYS A 328 -12.33 15.65 -2.66
CA LYS A 328 -12.22 17.12 -2.78
C LYS A 328 -13.49 17.75 -3.35
N SER A 329 -14.18 17.03 -4.24
CA SER A 329 -15.41 17.52 -4.89
C SER A 329 -16.59 17.45 -3.93
N ALA A 330 -17.67 18.21 -4.21
CA ALA A 330 -18.92 18.09 -3.47
C ALA A 330 -19.59 16.71 -3.66
N HIS A 331 -19.11 15.93 -4.65
CA HIS A 331 -19.56 14.57 -4.89
C HIS A 331 -18.79 13.61 -3.99
N THR A 332 -19.52 12.87 -3.19
CA THR A 332 -18.99 11.70 -2.48
C THR A 332 -18.95 10.52 -3.44
N LEU A 333 -17.95 9.66 -3.29
CA LEU A 333 -18.05 8.31 -3.86
C LEU A 333 -19.17 7.61 -3.13
N ASP A 334 -20.29 7.37 -3.82
CA ASP A 334 -21.36 6.54 -3.28
C ASP A 334 -20.86 5.09 -3.25
N PHE A 335 -20.34 4.71 -2.10
CA PHE A 335 -19.73 3.42 -1.82
C PHE A 335 -20.60 2.66 -0.83
N GLU A 336 -21.59 1.96 -1.37
CA GLU A 336 -22.27 0.89 -0.65
C GLU A 336 -21.92 -0.43 -1.34
N TRP A 337 -21.43 -1.37 -0.54
CA TRP A 337 -21.45 -2.77 -0.95
C TRP A 337 -22.92 -3.14 -1.11
N LYS A 338 -23.38 -3.33 -2.34
CA LYS A 338 -24.75 -3.80 -2.57
C LYS A 338 -24.93 -5.11 -1.80
N LYS A 339 -25.68 -5.05 -0.70
CA LYS A 339 -26.07 -6.23 0.08
C LYS A 339 -27.02 -7.10 -0.71
#